data_AF-A0A497NBR4-F1
#
_entry.id   AF-A0A497NBR4-F1
#
_cell.length_a   1.000
_cell.length_b   1.000
_cell.length_c   1.000
_cell.angle_alpha   90.00
_cell.angle_beta   90.00
_cell.angle_gamma   90.00
#
_symmetry.space_group_name_H-M   'P 1'
#
loop_
_entity.id
_entity.type
_entity.pdbx_description
1 polymer ?
#
loop_
_entity_poly.entity_id
_entity_poly.type
_entity_poly.pdbx_seq_one_letter_code
_entity_poly.pdbx_strand_id
1 'polypeptide(L)'
;MAAADLDALASELAERLARGLHIALRRLLELFDLRLTPELAGKLRRASVHALHAVLHELVHPLAQEALPWLRQLPGTDRVFVEELLARMVERAISLELGELLGPEAVLVESFEEQLAELGGYEQLKGLKMDVEDLRLLFSAFLAQADRPGWARDFAKYLLELKGRFLPGEGER
;
A
#
# COMPACT_ATOMS: atom_id res chain seq x y z
N MET A 1 9.78 12.85 -25.79
CA MET A 1 10.39 12.92 -24.44
C MET A 1 11.17 11.65 -24.24
N ALA A 2 12.44 11.72 -23.83
CA ALA A 2 13.16 10.50 -23.45
C ALA A 2 12.38 9.81 -22.32
N ALA A 3 12.23 8.49 -22.40
CA ALA A 3 11.73 7.73 -21.26
C ALA A 3 12.61 8.07 -20.06
N ALA A 4 12.00 8.47 -18.95
CA ALA A 4 12.75 8.59 -17.71
C ALA A 4 13.38 7.23 -17.41
N ASP A 5 14.68 7.24 -17.11
CA ASP A 5 15.40 6.03 -16.75
C ASP A 5 14.93 5.58 -15.36
N LEU A 6 14.20 4.46 -15.31
CA LEU A 6 13.66 3.90 -14.08
C LEU A 6 14.77 3.59 -13.08
N ASP A 7 15.91 3.09 -13.55
CA ASP A 7 17.03 2.71 -12.68
C ASP A 7 17.68 3.95 -12.07
N ALA A 8 17.81 5.03 -12.87
CA ALA A 8 18.29 6.31 -12.37
C ALA A 8 17.33 6.91 -11.31
N LEU A 9 16.02 6.89 -11.58
CA LEU A 9 15.02 7.40 -10.63
C LEU A 9 14.99 6.56 -9.34
N ALA A 10 14.98 5.24 -9.46
CA ALA A 10 14.98 4.33 -8.32
C ALA A 10 16.23 4.54 -7.45
N SER A 11 17.41 4.71 -8.09
CA SER A 11 18.67 4.99 -7.39
C SER A 11 18.62 6.33 -6.65
N GLU A 12 18.12 7.39 -7.29
CA GLU A 12 17.96 8.70 -6.66
C GLU A 12 17.05 8.63 -5.42
N LEU A 13 15.89 7.99 -5.55
CA LEU A 13 14.91 7.85 -4.47
C LEU A 13 15.47 7.02 -3.32
N ALA A 14 16.15 5.90 -3.62
CA ALA A 14 16.78 5.04 -2.63
C ALA A 14 17.86 5.80 -1.84
N GLU A 15 18.72 6.55 -2.53
CA GLU A 15 19.73 7.37 -1.88
C GLU A 15 19.12 8.45 -0.98
N ARG A 16 18.07 9.13 -1.45
CA ARG A 16 17.38 10.17 -0.68
C ARG A 16 16.73 9.58 0.57
N LEU A 17 16.08 8.42 0.46
CA LEU A 17 15.49 7.71 1.58
C LEU A 17 16.55 7.25 2.58
N ALA A 18 17.65 6.66 2.11
CA ALA A 18 18.76 6.22 2.96
C ALA A 18 19.38 7.38 3.75
N ARG A 19 19.62 8.53 3.09
CA ARG A 19 20.10 9.75 3.75
C ARG A 19 19.10 10.27 4.79
N GLY A 20 17.82 10.30 4.44
CA GLY A 20 16.75 10.73 5.35
C GLY A 20 16.64 9.86 6.59
N LEU A 21 16.61 8.53 6.42
CA LEU A 21 16.58 7.57 7.52
C LEU A 21 17.81 7.69 8.42
N HIS A 22 18.99 7.89 7.83
CA HIS A 22 20.22 8.08 8.61
C HIS A 22 20.15 9.31 9.54
N ILE A 23 19.68 10.44 9.01
CA ILE A 23 19.50 11.68 9.79
C ILE A 23 18.43 11.47 10.87
N ALA A 24 17.30 10.86 10.51
CA ALA A 24 16.19 10.62 11.43
C ALA A 24 16.59 9.72 12.60
N LEU A 25 17.30 8.61 12.35
CA LEU A 25 17.74 7.68 13.39
C LEU A 25 18.68 8.35 14.40
N ARG A 26 19.64 9.15 13.91
CA ARG A 26 20.51 9.94 14.81
C ARG A 26 19.69 10.88 15.68
N ARG A 27 18.77 11.61 15.07
CA ARG A 27 17.95 12.58 15.78
C ARG A 27 17.02 11.92 16.81
N LEU A 28 16.46 10.76 16.48
CA LEU A 28 15.64 9.99 17.41
C LEU A 28 16.45 9.52 18.63
N LEU A 29 17.65 8.98 18.42
CA LEU A 29 18.54 8.59 19.53
C LEU A 29 18.88 9.77 20.43
N GLU A 30 19.17 10.94 19.85
CA GLU A 30 19.42 12.18 20.61
C GLU A 30 18.19 12.63 21.42
N LEU A 31 17.00 12.62 20.82
CA LEU A 31 15.76 13.08 21.48
C LEU A 31 15.39 12.24 22.69
N PHE A 32 15.71 10.94 22.68
CA PHE A 32 15.44 10.02 23.77
C PHE A 32 16.66 9.77 24.68
N ASP A 33 17.78 10.46 24.46
CA ASP A 33 19.06 10.25 25.17
C ASP A 33 19.50 8.77 25.18
N LEU A 34 19.39 8.12 24.02
CA LEU A 34 19.69 6.69 23.85
C LEU A 34 21.04 6.47 23.15
N ARG A 35 21.75 5.43 23.58
CA ARG A 35 22.88 4.86 22.83
C ARG A 35 22.40 3.67 22.00
N LEU A 36 23.01 3.48 20.83
CA LEU A 36 22.71 2.34 19.98
C LEU A 36 23.33 1.06 20.58
N THR A 37 22.50 0.26 21.25
CA THR A 37 22.85 -1.08 21.72
C THR A 37 22.53 -2.14 20.66
N PRO A 38 23.09 -3.35 20.73
CA PRO A 38 22.72 -4.45 19.82
C PRO A 38 21.23 -4.78 19.84
N GLU A 39 20.60 -4.76 21.03
CA GLU A 39 19.17 -5.02 21.18
C GLU A 39 18.34 -3.92 20.50
N LEU A 40 18.69 -2.64 20.73
CA LEU A 40 18.00 -1.51 20.10
C LEU A 40 18.19 -1.54 18.58
N ALA A 41 19.39 -1.85 18.09
CA ALA A 41 19.65 -2.04 16.66
C ALA A 41 18.75 -3.13 16.06
N GLY A 42 18.54 -4.25 16.77
CA GLY A 42 17.59 -5.28 16.36
C GLY A 42 16.14 -4.80 16.28
N LYS A 43 15.68 -4.01 17.27
CA LYS A 43 14.35 -3.40 17.26
C LYS A 43 14.19 -2.40 16.10
N LEU A 44 15.20 -1.58 15.83
CA LEU A 44 15.18 -0.62 14.73
C LEU A 44 15.18 -1.30 13.35
N ARG A 45 15.92 -2.40 13.17
CA ARG A 45 15.86 -3.21 11.92
C ARG A 45 14.46 -3.75 11.68
N ARG A 46 13.83 -4.35 12.70
CA ARG A 46 12.44 -4.83 12.59
C ARG A 46 11.47 -3.68 12.29
N ALA A 47 11.61 -2.54 12.95
CA ALA A 47 10.78 -1.37 12.67
C ALA A 47 10.96 -0.86 11.23
N SER A 48 12.16 -1.00 10.64
CA SER A 48 12.44 -0.51 9.29
C SER A 48 11.75 -1.29 8.18
N VAL A 49 11.29 -2.52 8.43
CA VAL A 49 10.55 -3.31 7.42
C VAL A 49 9.21 -2.67 7.07
N HIS A 50 8.63 -1.91 7.99
CA HIS A 50 7.42 -1.12 7.77
C HIS A 50 7.65 0.04 6.79
N ALA A 51 8.89 0.52 6.64
CA ALA A 51 9.16 1.67 5.79
C ALA A 51 8.96 1.34 4.31
N LEU A 52 9.41 0.16 3.87
CA LEU A 52 9.22 -0.29 2.48
C LEU A 52 7.74 -0.53 2.19
N HIS A 53 7.02 -1.18 3.11
CA HIS A 53 5.58 -1.37 3.02
C HIS A 53 4.83 -0.04 2.85
N ALA A 54 5.10 0.95 3.71
CA ALA A 54 4.49 2.28 3.59
C ALA A 54 4.86 3.00 2.27
N VAL A 55 6.12 2.88 1.82
CA VAL A 55 6.54 3.45 0.53
C VAL A 55 5.80 2.81 -0.63
N LEU A 56 5.61 1.48 -0.62
CA LEU A 56 4.84 0.78 -1.65
C LEU A 56 3.41 1.29 -1.68
N HIS A 57 2.71 1.33 -0.54
CA HIS A 57 1.34 1.86 -0.44
C HIS A 57 1.21 3.25 -1.07
N GLU A 58 2.07 4.17 -0.64
CA GLU A 58 2.03 5.57 -1.06
C GLU A 58 2.39 5.76 -2.54
N LEU A 59 3.26 4.91 -3.10
CA LEU A 59 3.60 4.96 -4.53
C LEU A 59 2.47 4.45 -5.41
N VAL A 60 1.62 3.53 -4.93
CA VAL A 60 0.50 3.01 -5.72
C VAL A 60 -0.49 4.12 -6.07
N HIS A 61 -0.78 5.05 -5.17
CA HIS A 61 -1.75 6.12 -5.40
C HIS A 61 -1.45 6.99 -6.64
N PRO A 62 -0.28 7.66 -6.76
CA PRO A 62 0.03 8.45 -7.95
C PRO A 62 0.15 7.59 -9.22
N LEU A 63 0.66 6.35 -9.11
CA LEU A 63 0.75 5.43 -10.25
C LEU A 63 -0.62 4.99 -10.75
N ALA A 64 -1.54 4.67 -9.84
CA ALA A 64 -2.92 4.31 -10.14
C ALA A 64 -3.64 5.48 -10.80
N GLN A 65 -3.47 6.70 -10.30
CA GLN A 65 -4.10 7.88 -10.89
C GLN A 65 -3.55 8.22 -12.29
N GLU A 66 -2.27 7.96 -12.55
CA GLU A 66 -1.68 8.12 -13.88
C GLU A 66 -2.20 7.04 -14.85
N ALA A 67 -2.23 5.78 -14.41
CA ALA A 67 -2.74 4.67 -15.20
C ALA A 67 -4.26 4.75 -15.44
N LEU A 68 -5.00 5.33 -14.49
CA LEU A 68 -6.46 5.41 -14.45
C LEU A 68 -6.93 6.85 -14.18
N PRO A 69 -6.77 7.79 -15.13
CA PRO A 69 -7.07 9.21 -14.89
C PRO A 69 -8.50 9.53 -14.46
N TRP A 70 -9.44 8.63 -14.73
CA TRP A 70 -10.85 8.75 -14.33
C TRP A 70 -11.05 8.62 -12.81
N LEU A 71 -10.11 8.01 -12.07
CA LEU A 71 -10.18 7.95 -10.59
C LEU A 71 -10.26 9.35 -9.98
N ARG A 72 -9.55 10.33 -10.57
CA ARG A 72 -9.55 11.73 -10.11
C ARG A 72 -10.92 12.41 -10.23
N GLN A 73 -11.81 11.86 -11.06
CA GLN A 73 -13.14 12.39 -11.34
C GLN A 73 -14.23 11.75 -10.44
N LEU A 74 -13.88 10.69 -9.71
CA LEU A 74 -14.82 10.03 -8.82
C LEU A 74 -15.16 10.91 -7.59
N PRO A 75 -16.39 10.79 -7.05
CA PRO A 75 -16.73 11.35 -5.75
C PRO A 75 -15.77 10.89 -4.65
N GLY A 76 -15.58 11.69 -3.61
CA GLY A 76 -14.57 11.43 -2.57
C GLY A 76 -14.62 10.02 -1.97
N THR A 77 -15.81 9.52 -1.62
CA THR A 77 -15.97 8.15 -1.09
C THR A 77 -15.66 7.07 -2.11
N ASP A 78 -16.13 7.22 -3.35
CA ASP A 78 -15.88 6.25 -4.43
C ASP A 78 -14.40 6.17 -4.76
N ARG A 79 -13.76 7.34 -4.84
CA ARG A 79 -12.32 7.45 -5.09
C ARG A 79 -11.53 6.76 -3.99
N VAL A 80 -11.79 7.11 -2.72
CA VAL A 80 -11.09 6.52 -1.57
C VAL A 80 -11.32 5.00 -1.53
N PHE A 81 -12.55 4.54 -1.74
CA PHE A 81 -12.85 3.09 -1.76
C PHE A 81 -12.00 2.34 -2.80
N VAL A 82 -11.93 2.87 -4.02
CA VAL A 82 -11.20 2.22 -5.12
C VAL A 82 -9.68 2.35 -4.92
N GLU A 83 -9.18 3.56 -4.62
CA GLU A 83 -7.74 3.81 -4.45
C GLU A 83 -7.16 3.01 -3.29
N GLU A 84 -7.84 2.98 -2.14
CA GLU A 84 -7.33 2.29 -0.95
C GLU A 84 -7.37 0.77 -1.04
N LEU A 85 -8.39 0.20 -1.68
CA LEU A 85 -8.42 -1.25 -1.95
C LEU A 85 -7.38 -1.62 -2.99
N LEU A 86 -7.24 -0.84 -4.07
CA LEU A 86 -6.25 -1.09 -5.11
C LEU A 86 -4.82 -1.02 -4.54
N ALA A 87 -4.52 0.00 -3.72
CA ALA A 87 -3.24 0.15 -3.06
C ALA A 87 -2.88 -1.08 -2.23
N ARG A 88 -3.80 -1.57 -1.40
CA ARG A 88 -3.60 -2.78 -0.58
C ARG A 88 -3.38 -4.05 -1.38
N MET A 89 -4.08 -4.22 -2.51
CA MET A 89 -3.88 -5.39 -3.37
C MET A 89 -2.50 -5.37 -4.04
N VAL A 90 -2.10 -4.22 -4.58
CA VAL A 90 -0.80 -4.05 -5.26
C VAL A 90 0.34 -4.15 -4.25
N GLU A 91 0.24 -3.46 -3.12
CA GLU A 91 1.23 -3.49 -2.06
C GLU A 91 1.43 -4.91 -1.52
N ARG A 92 0.35 -5.65 -1.25
CA ARG A 92 0.42 -7.04 -0.81
C ARG A 92 1.12 -7.92 -1.84
N ALA A 93 0.76 -7.80 -3.12
CA ALA A 93 1.36 -8.59 -4.19
C ALA A 93 2.87 -8.33 -4.31
N ILE A 94 3.27 -7.06 -4.39
CA ILE A 94 4.70 -6.68 -4.48
C ILE A 94 5.45 -7.09 -3.21
N SER A 95 4.85 -6.96 -2.03
CA SER A 95 5.49 -7.36 -0.78
C SER A 95 5.71 -8.87 -0.70
N LEU A 96 4.79 -9.68 -1.23
CA LEU A 96 5.01 -11.14 -1.35
C LEU A 96 6.19 -11.45 -2.28
N GLU A 97 6.25 -10.82 -3.46
CA GLU A 97 7.36 -10.98 -4.41
C GLU A 97 8.71 -10.57 -3.80
N LEU A 98 8.75 -9.42 -3.14
CA LEU A 98 9.96 -8.94 -2.47
C LEU A 98 10.38 -9.84 -1.31
N GLY A 99 9.43 -10.42 -0.58
CA GLY A 99 9.70 -11.40 0.46
C GLY A 99 10.35 -12.68 -0.08
N GLU A 100 9.92 -13.15 -1.26
CA GLU A 100 10.55 -14.28 -1.94
C GLU A 100 11.97 -13.97 -2.43
N LEU A 101 12.20 -12.76 -2.95
CA LEU A 101 13.48 -12.35 -3.54
C LEU A 101 14.54 -11.95 -2.50
N LEU A 102 14.13 -11.26 -1.42
CA LEU A 102 15.03 -10.64 -0.45
C LEU A 102 14.98 -11.34 0.93
N GLY A 103 14.03 -12.25 1.13
CA GLY A 103 13.78 -12.96 2.38
C GLY A 103 12.64 -12.34 3.21
N PRO A 104 12.02 -13.12 4.11
CA PRO A 104 10.81 -12.72 4.85
C PRO A 104 11.00 -11.55 5.82
N GLU A 105 12.24 -11.21 6.15
CA GLU A 105 12.59 -10.09 7.04
C GLU A 105 12.81 -8.78 6.27
N ALA A 106 12.72 -8.78 4.94
CA ALA A 106 13.03 -7.60 4.11
C ALA A 106 11.82 -6.66 3.95
N VAL A 107 10.60 -7.19 3.98
CA VAL A 107 9.37 -6.44 3.75
C VAL A 107 8.26 -6.98 4.64
N LEU A 108 7.45 -6.09 5.19
CA LEU A 108 6.25 -6.49 5.90
C LEU A 108 5.18 -6.90 4.90
N VAL A 109 4.60 -8.09 5.10
CA VAL A 109 3.34 -8.48 4.47
C VAL A 109 2.28 -8.49 5.56
N GLU A 110 1.46 -7.46 5.59
CA GLU A 110 0.37 -7.38 6.57
C GLU A 110 -0.60 -8.55 6.41
N SER A 111 -1.26 -8.93 7.49
CA SER A 111 -2.41 -9.83 7.46
C SER A 111 -3.63 -9.14 6.81
N PHE A 112 -4.62 -9.93 6.39
CA PHE A 112 -5.87 -9.35 5.87
C PHE A 112 -6.64 -8.63 6.98
N GLU A 113 -6.52 -9.09 8.23
CA GLU A 113 -7.06 -8.45 9.41
C GLU A 113 -6.47 -7.05 9.63
N GLU A 114 -5.15 -6.91 9.51
CA GLU A 114 -4.46 -5.61 9.59
C GLU A 114 -4.93 -4.68 8.46
N GLN A 115 -4.92 -5.15 7.22
CA GLN A 115 -5.39 -4.35 6.06
C GLN A 115 -6.85 -3.87 6.22
N LEU A 116 -7.75 -4.72 6.75
CA LEU A 116 -9.13 -4.35 7.04
C LEU A 116 -9.24 -3.34 8.18
N ALA A 117 -8.45 -3.51 9.24
CA ALA A 117 -8.42 -2.58 10.35
C ALA A 117 -8.00 -1.18 9.88
N GLU A 118 -7.02 -1.09 8.99
CA GLU A 118 -6.60 0.18 8.40
C GLU A 118 -7.68 0.82 7.52
N LEU A 119 -8.38 0.03 6.68
CA LEU A 119 -9.50 0.52 5.88
C LEU A 119 -10.59 1.15 6.76
N GLY A 120 -10.83 0.57 7.94
CA GLY A 120 -11.75 1.12 8.94
C GLY A 120 -11.31 2.47 9.53
N GLY A 121 -10.05 2.86 9.37
CA GLY A 121 -9.51 4.15 9.82
C GLY A 121 -9.87 5.33 8.91
N TYR A 122 -10.34 5.08 7.69
CA TYR A 122 -10.75 6.12 6.76
C TYR A 122 -12.19 6.58 7.06
N GLU A 123 -12.38 7.89 7.31
CA GLU A 123 -13.72 8.43 7.59
C GLU A 123 -14.70 8.17 6.43
N GLN A 124 -14.22 8.18 5.19
CA GLN A 124 -15.02 7.89 4.00
C GLN A 124 -15.48 6.43 3.92
N LEU A 125 -14.77 5.52 4.60
CA LEU A 125 -15.04 4.08 4.59
C LEU A 125 -15.71 3.62 5.88
N LYS A 126 -16.15 4.57 6.72
CA LYS A 126 -16.90 4.28 7.93
C LYS A 126 -18.16 3.47 7.60
N GLY A 127 -18.29 2.30 8.24
CA GLY A 127 -19.38 1.36 7.96
C GLY A 127 -19.10 0.37 6.84
N LEU A 128 -17.84 0.23 6.39
CA LEU A 128 -17.40 -0.84 5.49
C LEU A 128 -17.83 -2.21 6.04
N LYS A 129 -18.57 -2.96 5.22
CA LYS A 129 -19.11 -4.30 5.50
C LYS A 129 -18.33 -5.37 4.75
N MET A 130 -17.00 -5.29 4.80
CA MET A 130 -16.09 -6.28 4.22
C MET A 130 -15.47 -7.11 5.36
N ASP A 131 -15.50 -8.43 5.23
CA ASP A 131 -14.78 -9.31 6.15
C ASP A 131 -13.45 -9.82 5.56
N VAL A 132 -12.70 -10.58 6.37
CA VAL A 132 -11.39 -11.14 5.98
C VAL A 132 -11.49 -12.02 4.74
N GLU A 133 -12.58 -12.77 4.61
CA GLU A 133 -12.79 -13.68 3.49
C GLU A 133 -13.09 -12.90 2.21
N ASP A 134 -13.90 -11.84 2.29
CA ASP A 134 -14.13 -10.93 1.17
C ASP A 134 -12.82 -10.32 0.65
N LEU A 135 -11.95 -9.83 1.54
CA LEU A 135 -10.66 -9.25 1.14
C LEU A 135 -9.71 -10.31 0.55
N ARG A 136 -9.70 -11.52 1.11
CA ARG A 136 -8.92 -12.66 0.59
C ARG A 136 -9.39 -13.07 -0.81
N LEU A 137 -10.70 -13.12 -1.05
CA LEU A 137 -11.26 -13.42 -2.36
C LEU A 137 -10.94 -12.31 -3.37
N LEU A 138 -11.01 -11.05 -2.94
CA LEU A 138 -10.66 -9.90 -3.77
C LEU A 138 -9.18 -9.95 -4.19
N PHE A 139 -8.28 -10.26 -3.26
CA PHE A 139 -6.85 -10.43 -3.55
C PHE A 139 -6.60 -11.61 -4.49
N SER A 140 -7.31 -12.71 -4.32
CA SER A 140 -7.21 -13.87 -5.22
C SER A 140 -7.65 -13.51 -6.65
N ALA A 141 -8.73 -12.72 -6.78
CA ALA A 141 -9.21 -12.21 -8.07
C ALA A 141 -8.23 -11.22 -8.72
N PHE A 142 -7.57 -10.38 -7.90
CA PHE A 142 -6.50 -9.49 -8.34
C PHE A 142 -5.34 -10.27 -8.95
N LEU A 143 -4.78 -11.25 -8.22
CA LEU A 143 -3.64 -12.05 -8.68
C LEU A 143 -3.95 -12.84 -9.97
N ALA A 144 -5.16 -13.39 -10.09
CA ALA A 144 -5.55 -14.19 -11.25
C ALA A 144 -5.54 -13.42 -12.59
N GLN A 145 -5.52 -12.08 -12.55
CA GLN A 145 -5.58 -11.22 -13.73
C GLN A 145 -4.37 -10.28 -13.84
N ALA A 146 -3.45 -10.29 -12.87
CA ALA A 146 -2.43 -9.26 -12.70
C ALA A 146 -1.46 -9.12 -13.90
N ASP A 147 -1.28 -10.19 -14.66
CA ASP A 147 -0.39 -10.23 -15.83
C ASP A 147 -1.08 -9.84 -17.14
N ARG A 148 -2.41 -9.66 -17.14
CA ARG A 148 -3.18 -9.41 -18.37
C ARG A 148 -3.15 -7.93 -18.75
N PRO A 149 -2.81 -7.55 -19.99
CA PRO A 149 -2.86 -6.14 -20.41
C PRO A 149 -4.23 -5.48 -20.15
N GLY A 150 -4.21 -4.28 -19.55
CA GLY A 150 -5.41 -3.49 -19.25
C GLY A 150 -6.20 -3.93 -18.01
N TRP A 151 -5.79 -4.99 -17.32
CA TRP A 151 -6.52 -5.55 -16.19
C TRP A 151 -6.70 -4.55 -15.03
N ALA A 152 -5.72 -3.67 -14.76
CA ALA A 152 -5.81 -2.71 -13.66
C ALA A 152 -7.02 -1.79 -13.82
N ARG A 153 -7.38 -1.45 -15.07
CA ARG A 153 -8.59 -0.67 -15.38
C ARG A 153 -9.86 -1.46 -15.13
N ASP A 154 -9.88 -2.72 -15.54
CA ASP A 154 -11.03 -3.61 -15.37
C ASP A 154 -11.25 -3.89 -13.87
N PHE A 155 -10.17 -4.12 -13.13
CA PHE A 155 -10.20 -4.35 -11.68
C PHE A 155 -10.66 -3.11 -10.91
N ALA A 156 -10.16 -1.91 -11.24
CA ALA A 156 -10.63 -0.69 -10.58
C ALA A 156 -12.11 -0.39 -10.82
N LYS A 157 -12.65 -0.73 -12.00
CA LYS A 157 -14.10 -0.67 -12.25
C LYS A 157 -14.86 -1.71 -11.44
N TYR A 158 -14.34 -2.93 -11.38
CA TYR A 158 -14.90 -3.99 -10.57
C TYR A 158 -14.96 -3.61 -9.09
N LEU A 159 -13.91 -2.97 -8.54
CA LEU A 159 -13.95 -2.39 -7.19
C LEU A 159 -15.09 -1.38 -7.05
N LEU A 160 -15.25 -0.46 -8.00
CA LEU A 160 -16.33 0.53 -7.94
C LEU A 160 -17.72 -0.12 -7.92
N GLU A 161 -17.93 -1.18 -8.70
CA GLU A 161 -19.19 -1.96 -8.71
C GLU A 161 -19.44 -2.65 -7.35
N LEU A 162 -18.38 -3.13 -6.70
CA LEU A 162 -18.46 -3.76 -5.38
C LEU A 162 -18.79 -2.76 -4.25
N LYS A 163 -18.61 -1.45 -4.47
CA LYS A 163 -18.89 -0.44 -3.45
C LYS A 163 -20.32 -0.56 -2.91
N GLY A 164 -21.33 -0.74 -3.77
CA GLY A 164 -22.73 -0.84 -3.31
C GLY A 164 -22.97 -2.01 -2.35
N ARG A 165 -22.22 -3.10 -2.51
CA ARG A 165 -22.28 -4.27 -1.62
C ARG A 165 -21.59 -4.00 -0.28
N PHE A 166 -20.39 -3.42 -0.31
CA PHE A 166 -19.54 -3.30 0.88
C PHE A 166 -19.68 -1.98 1.63
N LEU A 167 -20.17 -0.94 0.98
CA LEU A 167 -20.40 0.37 1.56
C LEU A 167 -21.74 0.93 1.05
N PRO A 168 -22.87 0.27 1.37
CA PRO A 168 -24.19 0.75 1.00
C PRO A 168 -24.41 2.10 1.68
N GLY A 169 -24.84 3.11 0.91
CA GLY A 169 -25.16 4.42 1.47
C GLY A 169 -26.22 4.30 2.58
N GLU A 170 -26.23 5.24 3.53
CA GLU A 170 -27.31 5.37 4.51
C GLU A 170 -28.63 5.66 3.76
N GLY A 171 -29.35 4.62 3.33
CA GLY A 171 -30.63 4.77 2.61
C GLY A 171 -31.05 3.61 1.71
N GLU A 172 -30.17 2.67 1.38
CA GLU A 172 -30.51 1.51 0.54
C GLU A 172 -30.63 0.24 1.38
N ARG A 173 -31.81 0.02 1.97
CA ARG A 173 -32.29 -1.28 2.47
C ARG A 173 -33.59 -1.64 1.78
#